data_AF-A0AAP8LAC8-F1
#
_entry.id   AF-A0AAP8LAC8-F1
#
_cell.length_a   1.000
_cell.length_b   1.000
_cell.length_c   1.000
_cell.angle_alpha   90.00
_cell.angle_beta   90.00
_cell.angle_gamma   90.00
#
_symmetry.space_group_name_H-M   'P 1'
#
loop_
_entity.id
_entity.type
_entity.pdbx_description
1 polymer ?
#
loop_
_entity_poly.entity_id
_entity_poly.type
_entity_poly.pdbx_seq_one_letter_code
_entity_poly.pdbx_strand_id
1 'polypeptide(L)'
;VPLVIDASSHFLSRPMDVSRCGMMYAGAQKNAGPAGVTMAITRRDLIGHALPICPSAFDYANVAAEHSRYNTPPTFAIYIAGLVFKWVKANGGVAGMEAANKAKAELLYGYLDSTSFYRNPIHAP
;
A
#
# COMPACT_ATOMS: atom_id res chain seq x y z
N VAL A 1 -11.49 18.85 3.51
CA VAL A 1 -10.03 18.72 3.32
C VAL A 1 -9.73 17.33 2.79
N PRO A 2 -9.01 17.16 1.65
CA PRO A 2 -8.66 15.83 1.14
C PRO A 2 -7.73 15.08 2.10
N LEU A 3 -8.06 13.83 2.44
CA LEU A 3 -7.20 12.96 3.24
C LEU A 3 -6.15 12.29 2.34
N VAL A 4 -4.88 12.37 2.73
CA VAL A 4 -3.76 11.67 2.06
C VAL A 4 -3.18 10.64 3.02
N ILE A 5 -2.99 9.40 2.55
CA ILE A 5 -2.51 8.28 3.37
C ILE A 5 -1.22 7.70 2.78
N ASP A 6 -0.19 7.59 3.63
CA ASP A 6 0.95 6.70 3.41
C ASP A 6 0.57 5.28 3.87
N ALA A 7 0.32 4.39 2.91
CA ALA A 7 0.00 3.00 3.15
C ALA A 7 1.20 2.07 2.99
N SER A 8 2.43 2.59 2.86
CA SER A 8 3.59 1.80 2.44
C SER A 8 3.77 0.50 3.22
N SER A 9 3.64 0.51 4.55
CA SER A 9 3.87 -0.68 5.39
C SER A 9 2.62 -1.54 5.65
N HIS A 10 1.44 -1.14 5.17
CA HIS A 10 0.20 -1.86 5.46
C HIS A 10 -0.74 -2.00 4.24
N PHE A 11 -0.33 -1.56 3.05
CA PHE A 11 -1.03 -1.79 1.80
C PHE A 11 -1.25 -3.30 1.60
N LEU A 12 -2.49 -3.73 1.32
CA LEU A 12 -2.91 -5.14 1.22
C LEU A 12 -2.86 -5.99 2.50
N SER A 13 -2.54 -5.42 3.68
CA SER A 13 -2.53 -6.20 4.92
C SER A 13 -3.93 -6.47 5.49
N ARG A 14 -4.89 -5.59 5.19
CA ARG A 14 -6.30 -5.66 5.58
C ARG A 14 -7.19 -4.81 4.66
N PRO A 15 -8.51 -5.04 4.61
CA PRO A 15 -9.43 -4.19 3.88
C PRO A 15 -9.37 -2.74 4.36
N MET A 16 -9.42 -1.81 3.42
CA MET A 16 -9.42 -0.37 3.67
C MET A 16 -10.46 0.27 2.77
N ASP A 17 -11.25 1.18 3.33
CA ASP A 17 -12.19 1.98 2.54
C ASP A 17 -11.44 3.13 1.85
N VAL A 18 -11.02 2.88 0.62
CA VAL A 18 -10.27 3.84 -0.20
C VAL A 18 -11.12 5.05 -0.59
N SER A 19 -12.46 4.95 -0.57
CA SER A 19 -13.36 6.06 -0.95
C SER A 19 -13.27 7.25 0.00
N ARG A 20 -12.82 7.02 1.24
CA ARG A 20 -12.58 8.05 2.26
C ARG A 20 -11.30 8.85 2.03
N CYS A 21 -10.46 8.43 1.09
CA CYS A 21 -9.18 9.05 0.80
C CYS A 21 -9.27 9.93 -0.45
N GLY A 22 -8.61 11.09 -0.42
CA GLY A 22 -8.30 11.82 -1.65
C GLY A 22 -7.15 11.14 -2.40
N MET A 23 -6.15 10.66 -1.66
CA MET A 23 -5.02 9.92 -2.21
C MET A 23 -4.48 8.90 -1.22
N MET A 24 -4.05 7.75 -1.72
CA MET A 24 -3.27 6.75 -0.99
C MET A 24 -2.05 6.37 -1.82
N TYR A 25 -0.87 6.30 -1.20
CA TYR A 25 0.33 5.80 -1.87
C TYR A 25 1.04 4.73 -1.03
N ALA A 26 1.75 3.83 -1.73
CA ALA A 26 2.54 2.79 -1.09
C ALA A 26 3.72 2.38 -1.97
N GLY A 27 4.93 2.40 -1.41
CA GLY A 27 6.07 1.73 -2.04
C GLY A 27 5.91 0.21 -1.98
N ALA A 28 6.17 -0.49 -3.10
CA ALA A 28 5.92 -1.93 -3.18
C ALA A 28 6.81 -2.79 -2.27
N GLN A 29 8.03 -2.34 -1.95
CA GLN A 29 9.08 -3.09 -1.25
C GLN A 29 8.75 -3.56 0.17
N LYS A 30 7.59 -3.17 0.73
CA LYS A 30 7.18 -3.60 2.07
C LYS A 30 6.17 -4.74 2.02
N ASN A 31 5.14 -4.63 1.18
CA ASN A 31 4.03 -5.59 1.21
C ASN A 31 3.43 -5.92 -0.18
N ALA A 32 4.03 -5.42 -1.26
CA ALA A 32 3.41 -5.49 -2.60
C ALA A 32 4.36 -5.93 -3.72
N GLY A 33 5.65 -6.16 -3.44
CA GLY A 33 6.65 -6.51 -4.45
C GLY A 33 8.05 -6.00 -4.10
N PRO A 34 8.93 -5.80 -5.10
CA PRO A 34 10.28 -5.30 -4.90
C PRO A 34 10.31 -3.76 -4.81
N ALA A 35 11.48 -3.20 -4.46
CA ALA A 35 11.73 -1.77 -4.56
C ALA A 35 11.73 -1.30 -6.02
N GLY A 36 11.45 -0.01 -6.21
CA GLY A 36 11.49 0.65 -7.53
C GLY A 36 10.12 0.89 -8.17
N VAL A 37 9.01 0.55 -7.51
CA VAL A 37 7.65 0.93 -7.95
C VAL A 37 6.79 1.40 -6.77
N THR A 38 5.96 2.41 -7.03
CA THR A 38 5.01 2.98 -6.07
C THR A 38 3.61 2.89 -6.63
N MET A 39 2.67 2.35 -5.85
CA MET A 39 1.25 2.42 -6.18
C MET A 39 0.72 3.76 -5.67
N ALA A 40 0.02 4.50 -6.53
CA ALA A 40 -0.69 5.72 -6.16
C ALA A 40 -2.16 5.59 -6.60
N ILE A 41 -3.06 5.64 -5.64
CA ILE A 41 -4.52 5.65 -5.85
C ILE A 41 -5.00 7.05 -5.54
N THR A 42 -5.30 7.82 -6.58
CA THR A 42 -5.66 9.25 -6.48
C THR A 42 -7.06 9.49 -7.04
N ARG A 43 -7.87 10.27 -6.33
CA ARG A 43 -9.21 10.66 -6.78
C ARG A 43 -9.10 11.57 -8.00
N ARG A 44 -9.91 11.31 -9.03
CA ARG A 44 -9.75 11.95 -10.35
C ARG A 44 -9.94 13.47 -10.33
N ASP A 45 -10.82 13.99 -9.49
CA ASP A 45 -11.06 15.43 -9.30
C ASP A 45 -9.87 16.18 -8.68
N LEU A 46 -8.85 15.47 -8.18
CA LEU A 46 -7.64 16.07 -7.63
C LEU A 46 -6.49 16.13 -8.66
N ILE A 47 -6.68 15.58 -9.85
CA ILE A 47 -5.66 15.54 -10.92
C ILE A 47 -5.77 16.81 -11.79
N GLY A 48 -4.64 17.35 -12.25
CA GLY A 48 -4.59 18.56 -13.10
C GLY A 48 -4.25 19.85 -12.35
N HIS A 49 -3.86 19.73 -11.07
CA HIS A 49 -3.52 20.87 -10.21
C HIS A 49 -2.06 20.83 -9.72
N ALA A 50 -1.16 20.23 -10.51
CA ALA A 50 0.27 20.20 -10.18
C ALA A 50 0.85 21.62 -10.12
N LEU A 51 1.79 21.86 -9.19
CA LEU A 51 2.51 23.12 -9.14
C LEU A 51 3.39 23.27 -10.39
N PRO A 52 3.65 24.50 -10.88
CA PRO A 52 4.51 24.73 -12.05
C PRO A 52 5.93 24.15 -11.92
N ILE A 53 6.42 23.98 -10.69
CA ILE A 53 7.74 23.42 -10.40
C ILE A 53 7.77 21.87 -10.36
N CYS A 54 6.61 21.21 -10.45
CA CYS A 54 6.52 19.76 -10.38
C CYS A 54 7.20 19.14 -11.60
N PRO A 55 8.19 18.23 -11.44
CA PRO A 55 8.76 17.54 -12.58
C PRO A 55 7.69 16.73 -13.32
N SER A 56 7.74 16.70 -14.66
CA SER A 56 6.69 16.12 -15.49
C SER A 56 6.40 14.64 -15.19
N ALA A 57 7.40 13.88 -14.74
CA ALA A 57 7.26 12.48 -14.34
C ALA A 57 6.45 12.27 -13.05
N PHE A 58 6.28 13.31 -12.22
CA PHE A 58 5.49 13.29 -10.98
C PHE A 58 4.16 14.02 -11.12
N ASP A 59 3.88 14.65 -12.27
CA ASP A 59 2.57 15.21 -12.56
C ASP A 59 1.56 14.08 -12.82
N TYR A 60 0.60 13.90 -11.90
CA TYR A 60 -0.43 12.88 -12.02
C TYR A 60 -1.30 13.04 -13.28
N ALA A 61 -1.41 14.23 -13.86
CA ALA A 61 -2.14 14.41 -15.12
C ALA A 61 -1.42 13.68 -16.26
N ASN A 62 -0.11 13.88 -16.39
CA ASN A 62 0.72 13.21 -17.39
C ASN A 62 0.73 11.68 -17.18
N VAL A 63 0.96 11.25 -15.93
CA VAL A 63 1.01 9.83 -15.58
C VAL A 63 -0.34 9.15 -15.85
N ALA A 64 -1.46 9.79 -15.52
CA ALA A 64 -2.80 9.22 -15.75
C ALA A 64 -3.18 9.19 -17.23
N ALA A 65 -2.86 10.24 -18.00
CA ALA A 65 -3.13 10.31 -19.43
C ALA A 65 -2.42 9.19 -20.21
N GLU A 66 -1.19 8.85 -19.80
CA GLU A 66 -0.39 7.79 -20.43
C GLU A 66 -0.54 6.42 -19.78
N HIS A 67 -1.55 6.23 -18.92
CA HIS A 67 -1.77 4.97 -18.18
C HIS A 67 -0.51 4.45 -17.48
N SER A 68 0.18 5.33 -16.76
CA SER A 68 1.45 5.09 -16.04
C SER A 68 2.63 4.70 -16.93
N ARG A 69 2.59 5.05 -18.22
CA ARG A 69 3.66 4.79 -19.21
C ARG A 69 4.16 6.07 -19.87
N TYR A 70 4.11 7.19 -19.15
CA TYR A 70 4.59 8.49 -19.64
C TYR A 70 6.07 8.45 -20.05
N ASN A 71 6.89 7.70 -19.31
CA ASN A 71 8.24 7.30 -19.69
C ASN A 71 8.44 5.79 -19.45
N THR A 72 9.66 5.29 -19.62
CA THR A 72 9.99 3.87 -19.36
C THR A 72 9.66 3.51 -17.91
N PRO A 73 8.65 2.67 -17.65
CA PRO A 73 8.28 2.33 -16.29
C PRO A 73 9.23 1.25 -15.73
N PRO A 74 9.23 1.01 -14.41
CA PRO A 74 9.99 -0.06 -13.77
C PRO A 74 9.37 -1.44 -14.09
N THR A 75 9.53 -1.91 -15.32
CA THR A 75 8.82 -3.07 -15.90
C THR A 75 8.94 -4.33 -15.06
N PHE A 76 10.15 -4.65 -14.58
CA PHE A 76 10.37 -5.81 -13.71
C PHE A 76 9.63 -5.69 -12.38
N ALA A 77 9.69 -4.52 -11.73
CA ALA A 77 9.01 -4.31 -10.45
C ALA A 77 7.48 -4.41 -10.59
N ILE A 78 6.93 -3.86 -11.69
CA ILE A 78 5.50 -3.98 -12.03
C ILE A 78 5.11 -5.45 -12.26
N TYR A 79 5.93 -6.20 -12.99
CA TYR A 79 5.69 -7.63 -13.24
C TYR A 79 5.61 -8.42 -11.92
N ILE A 80 6.59 -8.25 -11.04
CA ILE A 80 6.60 -8.96 -9.75
C ILE A 80 5.41 -8.53 -8.87
N ALA A 81 5.07 -7.24 -8.82
CA ALA A 81 3.89 -6.78 -8.10
C ALA A 81 2.60 -7.46 -8.63
N GLY A 82 2.48 -7.62 -9.95
CA GLY A 82 1.38 -8.37 -10.57
C GLY A 82 1.32 -9.84 -10.13
N LEU A 83 2.47 -10.51 -9.96
CA LEU A 83 2.52 -11.87 -9.41
C LEU A 83 2.11 -11.91 -7.93
N VAL A 84 2.55 -10.94 -7.11
CA VAL A 84 2.13 -10.80 -5.71
C VAL A 84 0.62 -10.60 -5.62
N PHE A 85 0.02 -9.77 -6.48
CA PHE A 85 -1.44 -9.57 -6.48
C PHE A 85 -2.20 -10.85 -6.85
N LYS A 86 -1.69 -11.65 -7.79
CA LYS A 86 -2.25 -12.97 -8.11
C LYS A 86 -2.18 -13.91 -6.89
N TRP A 87 -1.03 -13.92 -6.20
CA TRP A 87 -0.85 -14.70 -4.98
C TRP A 87 -1.81 -14.27 -3.87
N VAL A 88 -1.98 -12.96 -3.63
CA VAL A 88 -2.95 -12.43 -2.66
C VAL A 88 -4.36 -12.89 -3.01
N LYS A 89 -4.77 -12.79 -4.28
CA LYS A 89 -6.09 -13.28 -4.74
C LYS A 89 -6.27 -14.78 -4.52
N ALA A 90 -5.24 -15.59 -4.78
CA ALA A 90 -5.28 -17.03 -4.57
C ALA A 90 -5.41 -17.41 -3.08
N ASN A 91 -4.98 -16.54 -2.16
CA ASN A 91 -5.05 -16.75 -0.72
C ASN A 91 -6.24 -16.02 -0.06
N GLY A 92 -7.39 -15.94 -0.76
CA GLY A 92 -8.61 -15.33 -0.21
C GLY A 92 -8.66 -13.80 -0.28
N GLY A 93 -7.78 -13.19 -1.08
CA GLY A 93 -7.71 -11.75 -1.24
C GLY A 93 -7.26 -11.03 0.03
N VAL A 94 -7.56 -9.73 0.10
CA VAL A 94 -7.13 -8.88 1.23
C VAL A 94 -7.80 -9.31 2.56
N ALA A 95 -9.02 -9.84 2.51
CA ALA A 95 -9.68 -10.40 3.70
C ALA A 95 -8.96 -11.66 4.23
N GLY A 96 -8.51 -12.54 3.33
CA GLY A 96 -7.67 -13.68 3.69
C GLY A 96 -6.33 -13.25 4.30
N MET A 97 -5.71 -12.19 3.74
CA MET A 97 -4.50 -11.60 4.33
C MET A 97 -4.74 -11.03 5.72
N GLU A 98 -5.88 -10.36 5.95
CA GLU A 98 -6.23 -9.84 7.28
C GLU A 98 -6.33 -10.97 8.31
N ALA A 99 -7.06 -12.04 7.99
CA ALA A 99 -7.22 -13.18 8.88
C ALA A 99 -5.86 -13.82 9.24
N ALA A 100 -5.01 -14.06 8.22
CA ALA A 100 -3.66 -14.59 8.44
C ALA A 100 -2.77 -13.63 9.26
N ASN A 101 -2.89 -12.32 9.03
CA ASN A 101 -2.13 -11.32 9.77
C ASN A 101 -2.57 -11.21 11.23
N LYS A 102 -3.88 -11.30 11.53
CA LYS A 102 -4.41 -11.33 12.90
C LYS A 102 -3.90 -12.55 13.65
N ALA A 103 -4.00 -13.75 13.07
CA ALA A 103 -3.50 -14.97 13.69
C ALA A 103 -2.00 -14.91 14.03
N LYS A 104 -1.17 -14.35 13.13
CA LYS A 104 0.26 -14.13 13.40
C LYS A 104 0.51 -13.12 14.52
N ALA A 105 -0.25 -12.03 14.53
CA ALA A 105 -0.13 -11.00 15.56
C ALA A 105 -0.56 -11.52 16.93
N GLU A 106 -1.70 -12.21 17.01
CA GLU A 106 -2.21 -12.83 18.24
C GLU A 106 -1.24 -13.86 18.81
N LEU A 107 -0.65 -14.70 17.96
CA LEU A 107 0.38 -15.66 18.40
C LEU A 107 1.58 -14.96 19.03
N LEU A 108 2.10 -13.91 18.37
CA LEU A 108 3.27 -13.19 18.86
C LEU A 108 2.96 -12.42 20.15
N TYR A 109 1.94 -11.55 20.11
CA TYR A 109 1.60 -10.70 21.26
C TYR A 109 1.07 -11.52 22.43
N GLY A 110 0.29 -12.57 22.18
CA GLY A 110 -0.14 -13.50 23.24
C GLY A 110 1.04 -14.16 23.95
N TYR A 111 2.09 -14.54 23.23
CA TYR A 111 3.32 -15.04 23.87
C TYR A 111 4.03 -13.94 24.67
N LEU A 112 4.25 -12.76 24.08
CA LEU A 112 4.92 -11.65 24.75
C LEU A 112 4.21 -11.26 26.06
N ASP A 113 2.88 -11.23 26.04
CA ASP A 113 2.05 -10.84 27.19
C ASP A 113 1.95 -11.97 28.24
N SER A 114 2.24 -13.22 27.88
CA SER A 114 2.21 -14.38 28.79
C SER A 114 3.43 -14.50 29.72
N THR A 115 4.48 -13.70 29.48
CA THR A 115 5.73 -13.76 30.25
C THR A 115 6.09 -12.41 30.83
N SER A 116 6.68 -12.40 32.02
CA SER A 116 7.19 -11.18 32.66
C SER A 116 8.55 -10.73 32.10
N PHE A 117 9.15 -11.50 31.17
CA PHE A 117 10.45 -11.17 30.58
C PHE A 117 10.36 -9.98 29.60
N TYR A 118 9.25 -9.87 28.86
CA TYR A 118 9.02 -8.79 27.93
C TYR A 118 8.08 -7.73 28.53
N ARG A 119 8.27 -6.47 28.13
CA ARG A 119 7.37 -5.36 28.47
C ARG A 119 6.78 -4.79 27.18
N ASN A 120 5.48 -4.95 27.03
CA ASN A 120 4.72 -4.42 25.90
C ASN A 120 3.86 -3.22 26.36
N PRO A 121 4.23 -1.96 26.04
CA PRO A 121 3.44 -0.80 26.42
C PRO A 121 2.24 -0.55 25.48
N ILE A 122 2.04 -1.40 24.47
CA ILE A 122 0.93 -1.27 23.52
C ILE A 122 -0.34 -1.84 24.16
N HIS A 123 -1.40 -1.04 24.18
CA HIS A 123 -2.71 -1.50 24.67
C HIS A 123 -3.28 -2.58 23.73
N ALA A 124 -3.92 -3.58 24.33
CA ALA A 124 -4.70 -4.55 23.58
C ALA A 124 -5.81 -3.83 22.76
N PRO A 125 -6.08 -4.28 21.53
CA PRO A 125 -7.07 -3.66 20.64
C PRO A 125 -8.51 -3.77 21.16
#